data_AF-A0A2D4Q201-F1
#
_entry.id   AF-A0A2D4Q201-F1
#
_cell.length_a   1.000
_cell.length_b   1.000
_cell.length_c   1.000
_cell.angle_alpha   90.00
_cell.angle_beta   90.00
_cell.angle_gamma   90.00
#
_symmetry.space_group_name_H-M   'P 1'
#
loop_
_entity.id
_entity.type
_entity.pdbx_description
1 polymer ?
#
loop_
_entity_poly.entity_id
_entity_poly.type
_entity_poly.pdbx_seq_one_letter_code
_entity_poly.pdbx_strand_id
1 'polypeptide(L)'
;GRKLNCGIHRCEEPCHRGNCQKCWQTSFEELTCYCGGSVIYPPVPCGTRPPECKNSCTRPHECDHPVYHSCHSEEKCPPCTYLVQKWCMGRHEVSEYCIYLC
;
A
#
# COMPACT_ATOMS: atom_id res chain seq x y z
N GLY A 1 30.20 -6.21 7.45
CA GLY A 1 28.99 -7.03 7.62
C GLY A 1 28.04 -6.81 6.46
N ARG A 2 27.54 -7.89 5.85
CA ARG A 2 26.48 -7.87 4.84
C ARG A 2 25.17 -7.41 5.48
N LYS A 3 24.26 -6.78 4.72
CA LYS A 3 22.92 -6.43 5.24
C LYS A 3 22.08 -7.70 5.44
N LEU A 4 21.27 -7.74 6.51
CA LEU A 4 20.26 -8.77 6.75
C LEU A 4 19.19 -8.73 5.65
N ASN A 5 18.33 -9.74 5.63
CA ASN A 5 17.23 -9.87 4.66
C ASN A 5 16.25 -8.67 4.67
N CYS A 6 16.20 -7.89 5.74
CA CYS A 6 15.39 -6.68 5.83
C CYS A 6 15.95 -5.48 5.04
N GLY A 7 17.19 -5.54 4.53
CA GLY A 7 17.81 -4.47 3.74
C GLY A 7 18.25 -3.22 4.52
N ILE A 8 17.88 -3.13 5.81
CA ILE A 8 18.18 -2.00 6.70
C ILE A 8 19.32 -2.36 7.66
N HIS A 9 19.16 -3.45 8.42
CA HIS A 9 20.09 -3.85 9.48
C HIS A 9 21.31 -4.61 8.95
N ARG A 10 22.43 -4.48 9.64
CA ARG A 10 23.69 -5.17 9.31
C ARG A 10 23.78 -6.50 10.06
N CYS A 11 24.29 -7.52 9.39
CA CYS A 11 24.62 -8.80 10.00
C CYS A 11 25.84 -8.62 10.91
N GLU A 12 25.69 -9.05 12.17
CA GLU A 12 26.74 -9.03 13.19
C GLU A 12 27.64 -10.26 13.12
N GLU A 13 27.17 -11.35 12.50
CA GLU A 13 27.99 -12.54 12.31
C GLU A 13 29.12 -12.26 11.30
N PRO A 14 30.38 -12.54 11.66
CA PRO A 14 31.52 -12.28 10.79
C PRO A 14 31.52 -13.20 9.56
N CYS A 15 31.13 -14.47 9.73
CA CYS A 15 31.07 -15.48 8.67
C CYS A 15 29.93 -16.47 8.94
N HIS A 16 29.03 -16.67 7.97
CA HIS A 16 28.07 -17.77 7.97
C HIS A 16 27.94 -18.33 6.54
N ARG A 17 27.60 -19.61 6.40
CA ARG A 17 27.32 -20.21 5.07
C ARG A 17 25.86 -19.91 4.69
N GLY A 18 25.64 -19.38 3.49
CA GLY A 18 24.30 -19.12 2.95
C GLY A 18 23.82 -17.67 3.10
N ASN A 19 22.50 -17.46 3.07
CA ASN A 19 21.90 -16.14 3.28
C ASN A 19 21.95 -15.73 4.75
N CYS A 20 21.97 -14.42 4.99
CA CYS A 20 21.90 -13.90 6.36
C CYS A 20 20.60 -14.34 7.03
N GLN A 21 20.66 -14.54 8.35
CA GLN A 21 19.50 -14.84 9.18
C GLN A 21 18.42 -13.75 9.05
N LYS A 22 17.21 -14.07 9.54
CA LYS A 22 16.15 -13.07 9.65
C LYS A 22 16.57 -11.93 10.56
N CYS A 23 16.04 -10.74 10.32
CA CYS A 23 16.24 -9.62 11.20
C CYS A 23 15.56 -9.84 12.56
N TRP A 24 16.32 -9.76 13.64
CA TRP A 24 15.84 -9.87 15.03
C TRP A 24 15.51 -8.52 15.67
N GLN A 25 15.81 -7.41 14.97
CA GLN A 25 15.45 -6.08 15.43
C GLN A 25 13.94 -5.90 15.46
N THR A 26 13.48 -5.13 16.44
CA THR A 26 12.08 -4.88 16.73
C THR A 26 11.93 -3.39 17.00
N SER A 27 10.91 -2.78 16.43
CA SER A 27 10.54 -1.40 16.73
C SER A 27 9.64 -1.35 17.97
N PHE A 28 9.86 -0.33 18.79
CA PHE A 28 9.00 0.04 19.91
C PHE A 28 8.04 1.18 19.56
N GLU A 29 7.99 1.55 18.28
CA GLU A 29 7.03 2.49 17.73
C GLU A 29 5.81 1.74 17.19
N GLU A 30 4.67 2.42 17.18
CA GLU A 30 3.44 1.92 16.60
C GLU A 30 3.57 1.87 15.06
N LEU A 31 3.17 0.76 14.46
CA LEU A 31 3.13 0.62 13.00
C LEU A 31 1.70 0.84 12.52
N THR A 32 1.47 1.95 11.84
CA THR A 32 0.15 2.36 11.38
C THR A 32 -0.01 2.15 9.88
N CYS A 33 -1.25 1.94 9.41
CA CYS A 33 -1.55 2.03 7.98
C CYS A 33 -1.40 3.47 7.48
N TYR A 34 -1.39 3.67 6.16
CA TYR A 34 -1.17 5.00 5.57
C TYR A 34 -2.18 6.06 6.04
N CYS A 35 -3.45 5.68 6.23
CA CYS A 35 -4.49 6.61 6.71
C CYS A 35 -4.57 6.72 8.24
N GLY A 36 -3.76 5.97 9.00
CA GLY A 36 -3.79 5.93 10.47
C GLY A 36 -4.98 5.18 11.08
N GLY A 37 -5.90 4.66 10.27
CA GLY A 37 -7.11 3.95 10.76
C GLY A 37 -6.87 2.55 11.32
N SER A 38 -5.66 2.01 11.20
CA SER A 38 -5.31 0.68 11.72
C SER A 38 -3.88 0.72 12.25
N VAL A 39 -3.67 0.12 13.42
CA VAL A 39 -2.43 0.22 14.20
C VAL A 39 -2.00 -1.17 14.68
N ILE A 40 -0.71 -1.45 14.56
CA ILE A 40 -0.03 -2.56 15.23
C ILE A 40 0.81 -1.96 16.34
N TYR A 41 0.49 -2.33 17.59
CA TYR A 41 1.22 -1.85 18.75
C TYR A 41 2.55 -2.60 18.93
N PRO A 42 3.58 -1.93 19.48
CA PRO A 42 4.86 -2.57 19.77
C PRO A 42 4.72 -3.74 20.77
N PRO A 43 5.61 -4.76 20.70
CA PRO A 43 6.80 -4.85 19.84
C PRO A 43 6.50 -5.24 18.38
N VAL A 44 6.97 -4.44 17.42
CA VAL A 44 6.81 -4.71 15.98
C VAL A 44 8.10 -5.28 15.37
N PRO A 45 8.13 -6.55 14.95
CA PRO A 45 9.32 -7.13 14.31
C PRO A 45 9.73 -6.38 13.03
N CYS A 46 11.02 -6.24 12.79
CA CYS A 46 11.52 -5.62 11.56
C CYS A 46 11.05 -6.43 10.32
N GLY A 47 10.48 -5.71 9.35
CA GLY A 47 9.90 -6.31 8.14
C GLY A 47 8.41 -6.65 8.26
N THR A 48 7.78 -6.37 9.41
CA THR A 48 6.31 -6.39 9.52
C THR A 48 5.70 -5.40 8.53
N ARG A 49 4.74 -5.87 7.71
CA ARG A 49 3.99 -5.00 6.79
C ARG A 49 2.96 -4.20 7.58
N PRO A 50 2.61 -2.97 7.15
CA PRO A 50 1.53 -2.21 7.77
C PRO A 50 0.21 -3.03 7.82
N PRO A 51 -0.64 -2.78 8.82
CA PRO A 51 -1.90 -3.52 8.97
C PRO A 51 -2.85 -3.27 7.80
N GLU A 52 -3.63 -4.30 7.45
CA GLU A 52 -4.70 -4.16 6.46
C GLU A 52 -5.78 -3.22 7.00
N CYS A 53 -6.20 -2.28 6.15
CA CYS A 53 -7.16 -1.26 6.53
C CYS A 53 -8.32 -1.24 5.53
N LYS A 54 -9.55 -1.27 6.04
CA LYS A 54 -10.79 -1.30 5.23
C LYS A 54 -11.36 0.08 4.94
N ASN A 55 -10.77 1.14 5.49
CA ASN A 55 -11.17 2.51 5.20
C ASN A 55 -10.85 2.85 3.74
N SER A 56 -11.56 3.81 3.16
CA SER A 56 -11.21 4.34 1.84
C SER A 56 -9.81 4.93 1.84
N CYS A 57 -9.11 4.80 0.72
CA CYS A 57 -7.80 5.41 0.57
C CYS A 57 -7.89 6.94 0.67
N THR A 58 -7.01 7.55 1.47
CA THR A 58 -6.98 8.99 1.75
C THR A 58 -5.89 9.73 0.96
N ARG A 59 -5.21 9.04 0.03
CA ARG A 59 -4.17 9.64 -0.81
C ARG A 59 -4.75 10.71 -1.76
N PRO A 60 -3.95 11.66 -2.23
CA PRO A 60 -4.38 12.55 -3.31
C PRO A 60 -4.55 11.76 -4.61
N HIS A 61 -5.66 11.99 -5.31
CA HIS A 61 -5.97 11.38 -6.60
C HIS A 61 -6.24 12.49 -7.62
N GLU A 62 -5.79 12.30 -8.86
CA GLU A 62 -6.03 13.25 -9.95
C GLU A 62 -7.35 12.99 -10.71
N CYS A 63 -8.07 11.92 -10.33
CA CYS A 63 -9.31 11.52 -10.96
C CYS A 63 -10.54 12.16 -10.29
N ASP A 64 -11.51 12.56 -11.11
CA ASP A 64 -12.75 13.20 -10.67
C ASP A 64 -13.85 12.15 -10.38
N HIS A 65 -13.62 11.30 -9.39
CA HIS A 65 -14.62 10.32 -8.94
C HIS A 65 -14.42 9.90 -7.46
N PRO A 66 -15.45 9.30 -6.83
CA PRO A 66 -15.29 8.73 -5.49
C PRO A 66 -14.21 7.64 -5.46
N VAL A 67 -13.50 7.52 -4.35
CA VAL A 67 -12.47 6.49 -4.15
C VAL A 67 -13.15 5.17 -3.80
N TYR A 68 -13.00 4.16 -4.68
CA TYR A 68 -13.61 2.83 -4.51
C TYR A 68 -12.66 1.76 -3.99
N HIS A 69 -11.40 2.09 -3.69
CA HIS A 69 -10.44 1.15 -3.14
C HIS A 69 -10.10 1.45 -1.67
N SER A 70 -9.74 0.40 -0.96
CA SER A 70 -9.35 0.46 0.45
C SER A 70 -7.95 1.02 0.63
N CYS A 71 -7.64 1.48 1.84
CA CYS A 71 -6.29 1.86 2.23
C CYS A 71 -5.32 0.68 2.02
N HIS A 72 -4.15 1.00 1.47
CA HIS A 72 -3.17 0.03 1.03
C HIS A 72 -1.76 0.50 1.41
N SER A 73 -0.80 -0.42 1.41
CA SER A 73 0.59 -0.13 1.86
C SER A 73 1.51 0.27 0.71
N GLU A 74 1.14 -0.10 -0.51
CA GLU A 74 1.91 0.10 -1.73
C GLU A 74 2.05 1.59 -2.03
N GLU A 75 3.15 1.99 -2.67
CA GLU A 75 3.42 3.39 -3.05
C GLU A 75 2.44 3.93 -4.11
N LYS A 76 1.94 3.07 -4.98
CA LYS A 76 1.00 3.40 -6.05
C LYS A 76 -0.39 2.92 -5.68
N CYS A 77 -1.38 3.77 -5.91
CA CYS A 77 -2.78 3.37 -5.79
C CYS A 77 -3.12 2.32 -6.84
N PRO A 78 -3.96 1.33 -6.51
CA PRO A 78 -4.49 0.41 -7.49
C PRO A 78 -5.32 1.18 -8.53
N PRO A 79 -5.39 0.68 -9.77
CA PRO A 79 -6.08 1.39 -10.82
C PRO A 79 -7.57 1.50 -10.54
N CYS A 80 -8.13 2.67 -10.84
CA CYS A 80 -9.53 2.96 -10.58
C CYS A 80 -10.39 2.60 -11.79
N THR A 81 -11.42 1.79 -11.58
CA THR A 81 -12.48 1.54 -12.56
C THR A 81 -13.70 2.35 -12.19
N TYR A 82 -14.05 3.32 -13.03
CA TYR A 82 -15.23 4.14 -12.83
C TYR A 82 -16.11 4.12 -14.08
N LEU A 83 -17.43 4.06 -13.87
CA LEU A 83 -18.42 4.13 -14.93
C LEU A 83 -18.73 5.60 -15.20
N VAL A 84 -18.46 6.06 -16.41
CA VAL A 84 -18.88 7.39 -16.87
C VAL A 84 -20.03 7.29 -17.83
N GLN A 85 -20.95 8.25 -17.72
CA GLN A 85 -22.07 8.41 -18.62
C GLN A 85 -21.70 9.41 -19.71
N LYS A 86 -21.70 8.97 -20.97
CA LYS A 86 -21.42 9.85 -22.11
C LYS A 86 -22.59 9.84 -23.08
N TRP A 87 -22.97 11.03 -23.54
CA TRP A 87 -23.96 11.18 -24.60
C TRP A 87 -23.41 10.65 -25.92
N CYS A 88 -24.27 9.96 -26.69
CA CYS A 88 -23.94 9.67 -28.09
C CYS A 88 -23.77 10.97 -28.88
N MET A 89 -23.03 10.95 -29.99
CA MET A 89 -22.76 12.15 -30.82
C MET A 89 -24.05 12.88 -31.24
N GLY A 90 -25.16 12.17 -31.39
CA GLY A 90 -26.49 12.73 -31.72
C GLY A 90 -27.36 13.12 -30.52
N ARG A 91 -26.90 12.92 -29.27
CA ARG A 91 -27.65 13.13 -28.02
C ARG A 91 -28.98 12.36 -27.91
N HIS A 92 -29.11 11.22 -28.59
CA HIS A 92 -30.31 10.38 -28.55
C HIS A 92 -30.39 9.51 -27.29
N GLU A 93 -29.25 9.04 -26.80
CA GLU A 93 -29.17 8.16 -25.63
C GLU A 93 -27.85 8.39 -24.87
N VAL A 94 -27.86 8.02 -23.59
CA VAL A 94 -26.71 8.04 -22.69
C VAL A 94 -26.19 6.62 -22.59
N SER A 95 -24.91 6.42 -22.88
CA SER A 95 -24.24 5.13 -22.74
C SER A 95 -23.22 5.17 -21.61
N GLU A 96 -23.10 4.06 -20.88
CA GLU A 96 -22.17 3.91 -19.76
C GLU A 96 -20.89 3.23 -20.26
N TYR A 97 -19.74 3.82 -19.96
CA TYR A 97 -18.43 3.26 -20.31
C TYR A 97 -17.56 3.16 -19.06
N CYS A 98 -16.91 2.01 -18.87
CA CYS A 98 -15.85 1.88 -17.88
C CYS A 98 -14.60 2.60 -18.40
N ILE A 99 -14.06 3.51 -17.62
CA ILE A 99 -12.77 4.14 -17.87
C ILE A 99 -11.77 3.74 -16.78
N TYR A 100 -10.51 3.55 -17.20
CA TYR A 100 -9.37 3.35 -16.31
C TYR A 100 -8.67 4.70 -16.19
N LEU A 101 -8.77 5.35 -15.03
CA LEU A 101 -8.35 6.75 -14.86
C LEU A 101 -7.01 6.93 -14.14
N CYS A 102 -6.51 5.93 -13.45
CA CYS A 102 -5.24 5.92 -12.71
C CYS A 102 -4.71 4.50 -12.66
#